data_AF-A0A374UXQ0-F1
#
_entry.id   AF-A0A374UXQ0-F1
#
_cell.length_a   1.000
_cell.length_b   1.000
_cell.length_c   1.000
_cell.angle_alpha   90.00
_cell.angle_beta   90.00
_cell.angle_gamma   90.00
#
_symmetry.space_group_name_H-M   'P 1'
#
loop_
_entity.id
_entity.type
_entity.pdbx_description
1 polymer ?
#
loop_
_entity_poly.entity_id
_entity_poly.type
_entity_poly.pdbx_seq_one_letter_code
_entity_poly.pdbx_strand_id
1 'polypeptide(L)'
;MGLLSMLIPVCNAQRILTEQEQADIDTFLYLQAKHETEIKALITTDTLYLVDRKYVYAYKGYHISYDNTKVIPLTSKEKQTITDAYKEGTLGISVNDVVNYAAIPTFYTYLFVTGDTFILSYNYGIFKYGDFEEYDVTISNKWRQKVESIIKKYCPDSFSQSEQY
;
A
#
# COMPACT_ATOMS: atom_id res chain seq x y z
N MET A 1 30.31 47.89 -11.95
CA MET A 1 30.04 49.10 -11.13
C MET A 1 28.58 49.45 -11.33
N GLY A 2 27.65 49.57 -10.39
CA GLY A 2 27.56 49.58 -8.92
C GLY A 2 26.17 50.25 -8.65
N LEU A 3 25.18 49.55 -8.08
CA LEU A 3 24.77 49.48 -6.67
C LEU A 3 23.69 50.52 -6.25
N LEU A 4 22.76 50.05 -5.40
CA LEU A 4 21.68 50.67 -4.60
C LEU A 4 20.26 50.60 -5.19
N SER A 5 19.47 49.55 -4.93
CA SER A 5 18.77 49.17 -3.67
C SER A 5 17.49 49.97 -3.43
N MET A 6 16.35 49.35 -3.71
CA MET A 6 15.10 49.64 -3.01
C MET A 6 14.65 48.38 -2.29
N LEU A 7 14.55 48.52 -0.97
CA LEU A 7 14.03 47.55 -0.03
C LEU A 7 12.61 47.13 -0.45
N ILE A 8 12.45 45.88 -0.85
CA ILE A 8 11.15 45.22 -0.70
C ILE A 8 11.19 44.58 0.68
N PRO A 9 10.29 44.93 1.61
CA PRO A 9 10.19 44.21 2.85
C PRO A 9 9.82 42.77 2.48
N VAL A 10 10.69 41.81 2.84
CA VAL A 10 10.33 40.41 2.85
C VAL A 10 9.27 40.26 3.93
N CYS A 11 8.01 40.46 3.54
CA CYS A 11 6.88 40.02 4.32
C CYS A 11 6.98 38.50 4.39
N ASN A 12 7.54 37.99 5.49
CA ASN A 12 7.29 36.64 5.99
C ASN A 12 5.81 36.54 6.39
N ALA A 13 4.90 36.69 5.43
CA ALA A 13 3.54 36.26 5.61
C ALA A 13 3.55 34.73 5.47
N GLN A 14 3.74 34.03 6.59
CA GLN A 14 3.31 32.64 6.68
C GLN A 14 1.85 32.63 6.26
N ARG A 15 1.56 32.03 5.11
CA ARG A 15 0.20 31.83 4.63
C ARG A 15 -0.58 31.14 5.74
N ILE A 16 -1.64 31.79 6.22
CA ILE A 16 -2.60 31.14 7.11
C ILE A 16 -3.33 30.09 6.29
N LEU A 17 -3.20 28.83 6.67
CA LEU A 17 -3.90 27.73 6.03
C LEU A 17 -5.40 27.84 6.33
N THR A 18 -6.22 27.41 5.38
CA THR A 18 -7.65 27.21 5.66
C THR A 18 -7.84 26.05 6.63
N GLU A 19 -8.98 26.01 7.34
CA GLU A 19 -9.32 24.88 8.22
C GLU A 19 -9.29 23.54 7.47
N GLN A 20 -9.73 23.54 6.19
CA GLN A 20 -9.67 22.35 5.34
C GLN A 20 -8.23 21.93 5.03
N GLU A 21 -7.37 22.87 4.64
CA GLU A 21 -5.96 22.55 4.36
C GLU A 21 -5.24 22.03 5.60
N GLN A 22 -5.57 22.55 6.79
CA GLN A 22 -5.03 22.02 8.04
C GLN A 22 -5.55 20.61 8.32
N ALA A 23 -6.85 20.36 8.12
CA ALA A 23 -7.44 19.02 8.29
C ALA A 23 -6.85 17.98 7.32
N ASP A 24 -6.57 18.38 6.07
CA ASP A 24 -5.93 17.52 5.07
C ASP A 24 -4.49 17.18 5.47
N ILE A 25 -3.73 18.17 5.97
CA ILE A 25 -2.37 17.96 6.48
C ILE A 25 -2.38 17.02 7.70
N ASP A 26 -3.29 17.26 8.65
CA ASP A 26 -3.41 16.43 9.85
C ASP A 26 -3.77 14.99 9.50
N THR A 27 -4.67 14.79 8.53
CA THR A 27 -5.04 13.47 8.00
C THR A 27 -3.85 12.79 7.35
N PHE A 28 -3.11 13.50 6.50
CA PHE A 28 -1.91 12.94 5.84
C PHE A 28 -0.85 12.52 6.86
N LEU A 29 -0.57 13.36 7.87
CA LEU A 29 0.39 13.06 8.92
C LEU A 29 -0.03 11.85 9.78
N TYR A 30 -1.33 11.74 10.08
CA TYR A 30 -1.89 10.57 10.76
C TYR A 30 -1.65 9.29 9.95
N LEU A 31 -1.98 9.30 8.66
CA LEU A 31 -1.79 8.14 7.77
C LEU A 31 -0.30 7.79 7.60
N GLN A 32 0.57 8.80 7.53
CA GLN A 32 2.02 8.58 7.47
C GLN A 32 2.54 7.89 8.72
N ALA A 33 2.14 8.35 9.92
CA ALA A 33 2.54 7.72 11.18
C ALA A 33 2.00 6.28 11.30
N LYS A 34 0.79 6.04 10.79
CA LYS A 34 0.20 4.70 10.71
C LYS A 34 1.02 3.79 9.79
N HIS A 35 1.32 4.24 8.57
CA HIS A 35 2.17 3.52 7.60
C HIS A 35 3.54 3.15 8.17
N GLU A 36 4.20 4.07 8.88
CA GLU A 36 5.48 3.79 9.54
C GLU A 36 5.35 2.69 10.61
N THR A 37 4.25 2.66 11.35
CA THR A 37 3.97 1.64 12.37
C THR A 37 3.75 0.27 11.72
N GLU A 38 3.01 0.24 10.61
CA GLU A 38 2.74 -0.95 9.82
C GLU A 38 4.02 -1.54 9.20
N ILE A 39 4.91 -0.68 8.67
CA ILE A 39 6.25 -1.08 8.19
C ILE A 39 7.07 -1.72 9.32
N LYS A 40 7.07 -1.10 10.52
CA LYS A 40 7.80 -1.65 11.68
C LYS A 40 7.27 -3.04 12.03
N ALA A 41 5.95 -3.23 12.07
CA ALA A 41 5.33 -4.53 12.35
C ALA A 41 5.72 -5.61 11.31
N LEU A 42 5.78 -5.24 10.03
CA LEU A 42 6.19 -6.14 8.96
C LEU A 42 7.67 -6.54 9.06
N ILE A 43 8.54 -5.58 9.42
CA ILE A 43 9.97 -5.84 9.65
C ILE A 43 10.15 -6.84 10.79
N THR A 44 9.47 -6.62 11.93
CA THR A 44 9.62 -7.43 13.16
C THR A 44 9.02 -8.83 13.07
N THR A 45 8.11 -9.07 12.12
CA THR A 45 7.47 -10.38 11.94
C THR A 45 8.48 -11.43 11.50
N ASP A 46 8.53 -12.62 12.09
CA ASP A 46 9.51 -13.64 11.69
C ASP A 46 9.25 -14.22 10.28
N THR A 47 7.99 -14.53 9.99
CA THR A 47 7.58 -15.22 8.76
C THR A 47 6.46 -14.47 8.05
N LEU A 48 6.55 -14.39 6.72
CA LEU A 48 5.48 -13.85 5.88
C LEU A 48 5.03 -14.93 4.91
N TYR A 49 3.73 -15.08 4.74
CA TYR A 49 3.14 -16.04 3.81
C TYR A 49 2.41 -15.31 2.71
N LEU A 50 2.41 -15.91 1.51
CA LEU A 50 1.60 -15.50 0.37
C LEU A 50 0.35 -16.39 0.30
N VAL A 51 -0.79 -15.77 0.02
CA VAL A 51 -2.05 -16.44 -0.31
C VAL A 51 -2.42 -16.11 -1.75
N ASP A 52 -2.66 -17.14 -2.54
CA ASP A 52 -3.17 -17.00 -3.90
C ASP A 52 -4.61 -16.45 -3.86
N ARG A 53 -4.90 -15.49 -4.74
CA ARG A 53 -6.19 -14.81 -4.84
C ARG A 53 -7.40 -15.74 -4.99
N LYS A 54 -7.21 -16.94 -5.56
CA LYS A 54 -8.30 -17.94 -5.69
C LYS A 54 -8.72 -18.57 -4.35
N TYR A 55 -7.91 -18.42 -3.31
CA TYR A 55 -8.19 -18.88 -1.94
C TYR A 55 -8.57 -17.74 -1.01
N VAL A 56 -8.83 -16.55 -1.56
CA VAL A 56 -9.31 -15.39 -0.83
C VAL A 56 -10.82 -15.31 -0.99
N TYR A 57 -11.52 -15.21 0.13
CA TYR A 57 -12.98 -15.14 0.18
C TYR A 57 -13.42 -13.83 0.83
N ALA A 58 -14.41 -13.21 0.19
CA ALA A 58 -14.99 -11.97 0.66
C ALA A 58 -16.39 -12.21 1.20
N TYR A 59 -16.64 -11.75 2.43
CA TYR A 59 -17.99 -11.72 2.98
C TYR A 59 -18.62 -10.34 2.77
N LYS A 60 -19.95 -10.30 2.63
CA LYS A 60 -20.70 -9.04 2.62
C LYS A 60 -20.41 -8.31 3.95
N GLY A 61 -19.85 -7.11 3.87
CA GLY A 61 -19.45 -6.31 5.04
C GLY A 61 -17.95 -6.03 5.20
N TYR A 62 -17.16 -6.11 4.13
CA TYR A 62 -15.72 -5.74 4.08
C TYR A 62 -14.78 -6.64 4.90
N HIS A 63 -15.21 -7.85 5.25
CA HIS A 63 -14.32 -8.83 5.87
C HIS A 63 -13.63 -9.69 4.82
N ILE A 64 -12.29 -9.65 4.81
CA ILE A 64 -11.46 -10.55 4.01
C ILE A 64 -11.19 -11.81 4.84
N SER A 65 -11.32 -12.96 4.21
CA SER A 65 -10.94 -14.25 4.78
C SER A 65 -10.17 -15.05 3.73
N TYR A 66 -9.46 -16.08 4.17
CA TYR A 66 -8.70 -16.94 3.28
C TYR A 66 -8.61 -18.37 3.79
N ASP A 67 -8.35 -19.32 2.90
CA ASP A 67 -8.03 -20.69 3.30
C ASP A 67 -6.62 -20.73 3.91
N ASN A 68 -6.55 -20.75 5.25
CA ASN A 68 -5.29 -20.77 6.00
C ASN A 68 -4.47 -22.06 5.78
N THR A 69 -5.03 -23.09 5.15
CA THR A 69 -4.30 -24.29 4.74
C THR A 69 -3.55 -24.11 3.41
N LYS A 70 -3.79 -23.00 2.71
CA LYS A 70 -3.21 -22.68 1.39
C LYS A 70 -2.18 -21.55 1.44
N VAL A 71 -1.63 -21.28 2.62
CA VAL A 71 -0.56 -20.29 2.81
C VAL A 71 0.77 -20.82 2.28
N ILE A 72 1.52 -19.95 1.60
CA ILE A 72 2.81 -20.29 0.99
C ILE A 72 3.90 -19.52 1.72
N PRO A 73 4.82 -20.18 2.45
CA PRO A 73 5.86 -19.48 3.20
C PRO A 73 6.83 -18.79 2.23
N LEU A 74 7.06 -17.50 2.45
CA LEU A 74 8.09 -16.76 1.73
C LEU A 74 9.46 -16.96 2.38
N THR A 75 10.49 -17.03 1.55
CA THR A 75 11.88 -16.96 2.04
C THR A 75 12.16 -15.61 2.68
N SER A 76 13.18 -15.51 3.55
CA SER A 76 13.57 -14.23 4.17
C SER A 76 13.86 -13.13 3.13
N LYS A 77 14.44 -13.49 1.98
CA LYS A 77 14.71 -12.57 0.88
C LYS A 77 13.44 -12.08 0.17
N GLU A 78 12.47 -12.97 -0.01
CA GLU A 78 11.18 -12.63 -0.60
C GLU A 78 10.38 -11.74 0.34
N LYS A 79 10.31 -12.08 1.64
CA LYS A 79 9.73 -11.20 2.68
C LYS A 79 10.37 -9.81 2.64
N GLN A 80 11.70 -9.74 2.62
CA GLN A 80 12.41 -8.46 2.57
C GLN A 80 12.05 -7.67 1.32
N THR A 81 11.90 -8.33 0.17
CA THR A 81 11.46 -7.69 -1.07
C THR A 81 10.06 -7.09 -0.96
N ILE A 82 9.10 -7.80 -0.33
CA ILE A 82 7.74 -7.26 -0.07
C ILE A 82 7.81 -6.07 0.89
N THR A 83 8.60 -6.21 1.96
CA THR A 83 8.76 -5.16 2.99
C THR A 83 9.36 -3.89 2.41
N ASP A 84 10.44 -4.01 1.63
CA ASP A 84 11.09 -2.87 0.99
C ASP A 84 10.17 -2.23 -0.06
N ALA A 85 9.43 -3.03 -0.83
CA ALA A 85 8.47 -2.50 -1.79
C ALA A 85 7.38 -1.67 -1.11
N TYR A 86 6.82 -2.16 0.00
CA TYR A 86 5.79 -1.46 0.77
C TYR A 86 6.34 -0.20 1.45
N LYS A 87 7.56 -0.26 1.99
CA LYS A 87 8.24 0.87 2.61
C LYS A 87 8.56 1.99 1.62
N GLU A 88 9.01 1.64 0.43
CA GLU A 88 9.39 2.60 -0.63
C GLU A 88 8.19 3.02 -1.49
N GLY A 89 6.98 2.57 -1.15
CA GLY A 89 5.76 2.96 -1.82
C GLY A 89 5.27 4.35 -1.40
N THR A 90 4.50 4.97 -2.28
CA THR A 90 3.90 6.29 -2.04
C THR A 90 2.50 6.13 -1.49
N LEU A 91 2.22 6.84 -0.39
CA LEU A 91 0.90 6.96 0.19
C LEU A 91 -0.04 7.73 -0.75
N GLY A 92 -1.08 7.06 -1.22
CA GLY A 92 -2.25 7.68 -1.85
C GLY A 92 -3.38 7.76 -0.83
N ILE A 93 -3.81 8.97 -0.47
CA ILE A 93 -5.00 9.14 0.36
C ILE A 93 -6.19 8.75 -0.53
N SER A 94 -6.96 7.74 -0.11
CA SER A 94 -8.24 7.42 -0.73
C SER A 94 -9.27 8.45 -0.24
N VAL A 95 -9.11 9.70 -0.67
CA VAL A 95 -10.19 10.68 -0.55
C VAL A 95 -11.27 10.19 -1.50
N ASN A 96 -12.50 10.04 -1.03
CA ASN A 96 -13.64 9.41 -1.72
C ASN A 96 -14.09 10.09 -3.05
N ASP A 97 -13.20 10.72 -3.81
CA ASP A 97 -13.53 11.30 -5.10
C ASP A 97 -12.38 11.19 -6.12
N VAL A 98 -12.75 10.61 -7.27
CA VAL A 98 -12.06 10.65 -8.58
C VAL A 98 -10.79 9.79 -8.73
N VAL A 99 -10.95 8.47 -8.60
CA VAL A 99 -10.81 7.63 -9.80
C VAL A 99 -11.88 6.57 -9.75
N ASN A 100 -12.76 6.57 -10.74
CA ASN A 100 -13.64 5.47 -11.08
C ASN A 100 -12.76 4.30 -11.61
N TYR A 101 -11.84 3.78 -10.80
CA TYR A 101 -11.28 2.46 -10.96
C TYR A 101 -12.43 1.54 -10.65
N ALA A 102 -13.25 1.31 -11.67
CA ALA A 102 -14.42 0.44 -11.68
C ALA A 102 -14.24 -0.64 -10.64
N ALA A 103 -14.90 -0.46 -9.49
CA ALA A 103 -14.80 -1.26 -8.27
C ALA A 103 -14.00 -2.53 -8.52
N ILE A 104 -12.66 -2.45 -8.49
CA ILE A 104 -11.86 -3.66 -8.60
C ILE A 104 -12.25 -4.32 -7.32
N PRO A 105 -13.01 -5.43 -7.37
CA PRO A 105 -13.46 -6.02 -6.13
C PRO A 105 -12.16 -6.28 -5.38
N THR A 106 -12.08 -5.88 -4.13
CA THR A 106 -10.98 -6.17 -3.20
C THR A 106 -10.66 -7.69 -3.12
N PHE A 107 -11.40 -8.49 -3.90
CA PHE A 107 -11.62 -9.92 -3.97
C PHE A 107 -10.91 -10.59 -5.18
N TYR A 108 -9.92 -9.91 -5.79
CA TYR A 108 -8.95 -10.51 -6.72
C TYR A 108 -7.49 -10.21 -6.34
N THR A 109 -7.24 -9.95 -5.06
CA THR A 109 -5.92 -9.55 -4.56
C THR A 109 -5.16 -10.76 -4.01
N TYR A 110 -3.83 -10.70 -4.09
CA TYR A 110 -2.97 -11.61 -3.35
C TYR A 110 -2.85 -11.10 -1.92
N LEU A 111 -2.84 -11.98 -0.93
CA LEU A 111 -2.63 -11.58 0.47
C LEU A 111 -1.23 -11.94 0.95
N PHE A 112 -0.67 -11.07 1.77
CA PHE A 112 0.49 -11.35 2.60
C PHE A 112 0.06 -11.37 4.06
N VAL A 113 0.34 -12.48 4.74
CA VAL A 113 -0.19 -12.77 6.09
C VAL A 113 0.92 -13.23 7.03
N THR A 114 0.74 -13.00 8.33
CA THR A 114 1.60 -13.52 9.41
C THR A 114 0.77 -14.36 10.38
N GLY A 115 1.10 -15.65 10.50
CA GLY A 115 0.26 -16.57 11.25
C GLY A 115 -1.19 -16.52 10.76
N ASP A 116 -2.11 -16.22 11.67
CA ASP A 116 -3.55 -16.06 11.39
C ASP A 116 -3.97 -14.60 11.13
N THR A 117 -3.01 -13.67 11.09
CA THR A 117 -3.27 -12.23 10.93
C THR A 117 -2.99 -11.78 9.51
N PHE A 118 -4.01 -11.23 8.87
CA PHE A 118 -3.88 -10.54 7.59
C PHE A 118 -3.08 -9.24 7.76
N ILE A 119 -2.07 -9.02 6.90
CA ILE A 119 -1.26 -7.79 6.93
C ILE A 119 -1.46 -6.94 5.69
N LEU A 120 -1.22 -7.48 4.49
CA LEU A 120 -1.25 -6.70 3.25
C LEU A 120 -2.05 -7.40 2.17
N SER A 121 -2.91 -6.68 1.46
CA SER A 121 -3.37 -7.09 0.14
C SER A 121 -2.48 -6.46 -0.93
N TYR A 122 -2.39 -7.13 -2.07
CA TYR A 122 -1.64 -6.66 -3.22
C TYR A 122 -2.40 -6.87 -4.52
N ASN A 123 -2.48 -5.81 -5.32
CA ASN A 123 -2.98 -5.85 -6.68
C ASN A 123 -2.20 -4.88 -7.56
N TYR A 124 -1.56 -5.39 -8.60
CA TYR A 124 -0.97 -4.61 -9.69
C TYR A 124 -0.14 -3.38 -9.26
N GLY A 125 0.76 -3.57 -8.29
CA GLY A 125 1.62 -2.48 -7.80
C GLY A 125 0.97 -1.58 -6.74
N ILE A 126 -0.16 -1.99 -6.18
CA ILE A 126 -0.83 -1.31 -5.07
C ILE A 126 -0.89 -2.27 -3.89
N PHE A 127 -0.45 -1.81 -2.72
CA PHE A 127 -0.66 -2.46 -1.45
C PHE A 127 -1.75 -1.76 -0.63
N LYS A 128 -2.54 -2.52 0.13
CA LYS A 128 -3.40 -2.00 1.21
C LYS A 128 -3.14 -2.78 2.49
N TYR A 129 -3.17 -2.10 3.63
CA TYR A 129 -2.91 -2.73 4.93
C TYR A 129 -4.19 -3.09 5.67
N GLY A 130 -4.29 -4.33 6.12
CA GLY A 130 -5.46 -4.84 6.84
C GLY A 130 -6.76 -4.76 6.03
N ASP A 131 -7.87 -5.06 6.69
CA ASP A 131 -9.21 -5.14 6.07
C ASP A 131 -9.81 -3.77 5.71
N PHE A 132 -9.13 -2.67 6.09
CA PHE A 132 -9.68 -1.32 6.03
C PHE A 132 -9.05 -0.50 4.89
N GLU A 133 -9.88 -0.03 3.97
CA GLU A 133 -9.51 0.77 2.80
C GLU A 133 -9.24 2.25 3.17
N GLU A 134 -8.45 2.52 4.21
CA GLU A 134 -8.15 3.90 4.61
C GLU A 134 -7.21 4.62 3.62
N TYR A 135 -6.26 3.89 3.04
CA TYR A 135 -5.31 4.43 2.08
C TYR A 135 -4.62 3.32 1.26
N ASP A 136 -4.05 3.72 0.13
CA ASP A 136 -3.32 2.84 -0.77
C ASP A 136 -1.82 3.17 -0.78
N VAL A 137 -0.98 2.16 -0.95
CA VAL A 137 0.47 2.34 -1.13
C VAL A 137 0.85 1.89 -2.53
N THR A 138 1.09 2.86 -3.41
CA THR A 138 1.48 2.59 -4.81
C THR A 138 2.99 2.46 -4.92
N ILE A 139 3.47 1.41 -5.58
CA ILE A 139 4.91 1.14 -5.74
C ILE A 139 5.37 1.41 -7.17
N SER A 140 6.65 1.75 -7.31
CA SER A 140 7.27 1.93 -8.63
C SER A 140 7.24 0.64 -9.48
N ASN A 141 7.32 0.78 -10.80
CA ASN A 141 7.40 -0.37 -11.73
C ASN A 141 8.53 -1.35 -11.36
N LYS A 142 9.67 -0.85 -10.88
CA LYS A 142 10.81 -1.68 -10.44
C LYS A 142 10.40 -2.58 -9.26
N TRP A 143 9.68 -2.03 -8.28
CA TRP A 143 9.19 -2.80 -7.14
C TRP A 143 8.06 -3.75 -7.55
N ARG A 144 7.13 -3.28 -8.39
CA ARG A 144 6.07 -4.12 -8.97
C ARG A 144 6.62 -5.38 -9.61
N GLN A 145 7.58 -5.25 -10.53
CA GLN A 145 8.20 -6.39 -11.20
C GLN A 145 8.83 -7.40 -10.22
N LYS A 146 9.45 -6.93 -9.14
CA LYS A 146 10.03 -7.80 -8.12
C LYS A 146 8.95 -8.55 -7.34
N VAL A 147 7.90 -7.86 -6.90
CA VAL A 147 6.77 -8.47 -6.18
C VAL A 147 6.05 -9.48 -7.06
N GLU A 148 5.72 -9.09 -8.30
CA GLU A 148 5.04 -9.96 -9.26
C GLU A 148 5.90 -11.16 -9.65
N SER A 149 7.23 -11.05 -9.67
CA SER A 149 8.11 -12.22 -9.88
C SER A 149 7.97 -13.26 -8.74
N ILE A 150 7.75 -12.82 -7.50
CA ILE A 150 7.51 -13.71 -6.37
C ILE A 150 6.14 -14.37 -6.52
N ILE A 151 5.12 -13.59 -6.88
CA ILE A 151 3.77 -14.11 -7.09
C ILE A 151 3.74 -15.10 -8.26
N LYS A 152 4.36 -14.77 -9.41
CA LYS A 152 4.48 -15.65 -10.58
C LYS A 152 5.13 -17.00 -10.22
N LYS A 153 6.14 -16.98 -9.34
CA LYS A 153 6.83 -18.20 -8.89
C LYS A 153 5.89 -19.17 -8.18
N TYR A 154 4.96 -18.66 -7.35
CA TYR A 154 4.12 -19.50 -6.49
C TYR A 154 2.68 -19.67 -6.98
N CYS A 155 2.17 -18.71 -7.76
CA CYS A 155 0.79 -18.65 -8.24
C CYS A 155 0.73 -18.40 -9.77
N PRO A 156 1.45 -19.17 -10.62
CA PRO A 156 1.60 -18.86 -12.05
C PRO A 156 0.28 -18.86 -12.84
N ASP A 157 -0.60 -19.82 -12.57
CA ASP A 157 -1.89 -19.94 -13.27
C ASP A 157 -2.78 -18.74 -12.97
N SER A 158 -2.91 -18.44 -11.66
CA SER A 158 -3.68 -17.30 -11.20
C SER A 158 -3.03 -16.01 -11.69
N PHE A 159 -1.71 -15.87 -11.72
CA PHE A 159 -1.09 -14.66 -12.25
C PHE A 159 -1.41 -14.43 -13.74
N SER A 160 -1.32 -15.48 -14.56
CA SER A 160 -1.54 -15.37 -16.02
C SER A 160 -2.98 -14.93 -16.35
N GLN A 161 -3.96 -15.36 -15.55
CA GLN A 161 -5.35 -14.94 -15.70
C GLN A 161 -5.58 -13.46 -15.38
N SER A 162 -4.71 -12.81 -14.59
CA SER A 162 -4.82 -11.37 -14.29
C SER A 162 -4.47 -10.52 -15.49
N GLU A 163 -3.56 -10.98 -16.34
CA GLU A 163 -3.06 -10.21 -17.48
C GLU A 163 -4.07 -10.16 -18.65
N GLN A 164 -5.20 -10.88 -18.54
CA GLN A 164 -6.24 -10.96 -19.56
C GLN A 164 -7.39 -9.96 -19.36
N TYR A 165 -7.40 -9.23 -18.25
CA TYR A 165 -8.40 -8.22 -17.88
C TYR A 165 -7.73 -6.87 -17.60
#